data_AF-A0A453BH97-F1
#
_entry.id   AF-A0A453BH97-F1
#
_cell.length_a   1.000
_cell.length_b   1.000
_cell.length_c   1.000
_cell.angle_alpha   90.00
_cell.angle_beta   90.00
_cell.angle_gamma   90.00
#
_symmetry.space_group_name_H-M   'P 1'
#
loop_
_entity.id
_entity.type
_entity.pdbx_description
1 polymer ?
#
loop_
_entity_poly.entity_id
_entity_poly.type
_entity_poly.pdbx_seq_one_letter_code
_entity_poly.pdbx_strand_id
1 'polypeptide(L)'
;NSTNVQVKVNPFKHTCQESTLRKDTISRAKSRWVAKEVKKWVKENQQVGPKELQKNIKDKFKINLPYMRLFNGKQHAMDSIY
;
A
#
# COMPACT_ATOMS: atom_id res chain seq x y z
N ASN A 1 26.08 16.85 -29.17
CA ASN A 1 24.98 16.17 -29.89
C ASN A 1 23.85 15.86 -28.93
N SER A 2 22.82 16.70 -28.89
CA SER A 2 21.62 16.45 -28.07
C SER A 2 20.55 15.86 -28.99
N THR A 3 20.16 14.62 -28.73
CA THR A 3 19.12 13.91 -29.49
C THR A 3 17.76 14.40 -29.03
N ASN A 4 17.03 15.10 -29.90
CA ASN A 4 15.69 15.58 -29.59
C ASN A 4 14.69 14.41 -29.70
N VAL A 5 14.07 14.02 -28.58
CA VAL A 5 13.04 12.97 -28.55
C VAL A 5 11.67 13.65 -28.50
N GLN A 6 10.89 13.50 -29.57
CA GLN A 6 9.49 13.94 -29.58
C GLN A 6 8.59 12.86 -28.99
N VAL A 7 8.00 13.14 -27.83
CA VAL A 7 6.97 12.30 -27.22
C VAL A 7 5.61 12.72 -27.77
N LYS A 8 4.93 11.84 -28.50
CA LYS A 8 3.60 12.09 -29.06
C LYS A 8 2.53 11.45 -28.16
N VAL A 9 1.66 12.26 -27.59
CA VAL A 9 0.56 11.80 -26.73
C VAL A 9 -0.58 11.30 -27.61
N ASN A 10 -1.12 10.12 -27.29
CA ASN A 10 -2.25 9.56 -28.02
C ASN A 10 -3.53 10.38 -27.77
N PRO A 11 -4.17 10.96 -28.81
CA PRO A 11 -5.35 11.81 -28.65
C PRO A 11 -6.66 11.03 -28.50
N PHE A 12 -6.66 9.72 -28.74
CA PHE A 12 -7.87 8.90 -28.64
C PHE A 12 -8.19 8.55 -27.19
N LYS A 13 -9.45 8.73 -26.80
CA LYS A 13 -9.98 8.20 -25.54
C LYS A 13 -9.82 6.68 -25.59
N HIS A 14 -8.97 6.14 -24.73
CA HIS A 14 -8.88 4.70 -24.58
C HIS A 14 -10.12 4.20 -23.84
N THR A 15 -10.67 3.07 -24.29
CA THR A 15 -11.80 2.38 -23.64
C THR A 15 -11.33 1.37 -22.60
N CYS A 16 -10.04 1.34 -22.24
CA CYS A 16 -9.65 0.67 -21.02
C CYS A 16 -10.52 1.29 -19.94
N GLN A 17 -11.34 0.48 -19.29
CA GLN A 17 -11.96 0.87 -18.03
C GLN A 17 -10.85 1.56 -17.26
N GLU A 18 -11.12 2.73 -16.66
CA GLU A 18 -10.18 3.34 -15.72
C GLU A 18 -9.52 2.20 -14.94
N SER A 19 -8.25 2.31 -14.57
CA SER A 19 -7.64 1.33 -13.68
C SER A 19 -8.27 1.34 -12.26
N THR A 20 -9.60 1.43 -12.17
CA THR A 20 -10.57 1.02 -11.14
C THR A 20 -10.22 -0.27 -10.41
N LEU A 21 -9.30 -1.09 -10.91
CA LEU A 21 -8.66 -2.12 -10.09
C LEU A 21 -7.94 -1.54 -8.86
N ARG A 22 -7.61 -0.25 -8.86
CA ARG A 22 -7.18 0.48 -7.66
C ARG A 22 -8.36 1.28 -7.13
N LYS A 23 -9.29 0.64 -6.42
CA LYS A 23 -10.19 1.34 -5.49
C LYS A 23 -9.36 2.36 -4.72
N ASP A 24 -9.74 3.64 -4.73
CA ASP A 24 -8.97 4.73 -4.11
C ASP A 24 -8.52 4.43 -2.68
N THR A 25 -9.33 3.68 -1.94
CA THR A 25 -9.02 3.19 -0.59
C THR A 25 -7.82 2.24 -0.56
N ILE A 26 -7.73 1.29 -1.48
CA ILE A 26 -6.60 0.35 -1.61
C ILE A 26 -5.38 1.05 -2.22
N SER A 27 -5.59 2.03 -3.10
CA SER A 27 -4.54 2.90 -3.66
C SER A 27 -3.85 3.73 -2.57
N ARG A 28 -4.64 4.32 -1.64
CA ARG A 28 -4.15 5.15 -0.54
C ARG A 28 -3.46 4.33 0.56
N ALA A 29 -3.91 3.11 0.80
CA ALA A 29 -3.30 2.21 1.79
C ALA A 29 -2.04 1.51 1.23
N LYS A 30 -1.01 2.29 0.86
CA LYS A 30 0.33 1.80 0.47
C LYS A 30 1.09 1.25 1.68
N SER A 31 2.16 0.47 1.43
CA SER A 31 3.01 -0.12 2.48
C SER A 31 3.51 0.90 3.50
N ARG A 32 3.79 2.15 3.08
CA ARG A 32 4.21 3.25 3.97
C ARG A 32 3.09 3.72 4.91
N TRP A 33 1.83 3.73 4.46
CA TRP A 33 0.69 4.01 5.32
C TRP A 33 0.48 2.88 6.32
N VAL A 34 0.55 1.63 5.83
CA VAL A 34 0.45 0.43 6.67
C VAL A 34 1.54 0.42 7.74
N ALA A 35 2.79 0.72 7.38
CA ALA A 35 3.90 0.77 8.32
C ALA A 35 3.68 1.80 9.43
N LYS A 36 3.15 2.99 9.12
CA LYS A 36 2.83 4.01 10.15
C LYS A 36 1.78 3.53 11.15
N GLU A 37 0.73 2.88 10.67
CA GLU A 37 -0.34 2.38 11.53
C GLU A 37 0.11 1.17 12.35
N VAL A 38 0.82 0.24 11.70
CA VAL A 38 1.36 -0.98 12.30
C VAL A 38 2.49 -0.70 13.30
N LYS A 39 3.21 0.42 13.16
CA LYS A 39 4.29 0.82 14.09
C LYS A 39 3.83 0.88 15.55
N LYS A 40 2.59 1.32 15.82
CA LYS A 40 2.03 1.35 17.18
C LYS A 40 1.86 -0.05 17.74
N TRP A 41 1.17 -0.92 17.00
CA TRP A 41 0.91 -2.30 17.42
C TRP A 41 2.18 -3.14 17.54
N VAL A 42 3.14 -2.95 16.63
CA VAL A 42 4.43 -3.64 16.68
C VAL A 42 5.26 -3.22 17.90
N LYS A 43 5.18 -1.95 18.31
CA LYS A 43 5.87 -1.47 19.50
C LYS A 43 5.27 -2.05 20.79
N GLU A 44 3.96 -2.23 20.83
CA GLU A 44 3.26 -2.86 21.97
C GLU A 44 3.46 -4.38 22.00
N ASN A 45 3.41 -5.02 20.82
CA ASN A 45 3.50 -6.47 20.68
C ASN A 45 4.31 -6.83 19.43
N GLN A 46 5.61 -7.06 19.59
CA GLN A 46 6.51 -7.34 18.47
C GLN A 46 6.18 -8.65 17.72
N GLN A 47 5.58 -9.61 18.43
CA GLN A 47 5.21 -10.92 17.89
C GLN A 47 3.90 -10.93 17.09
N VAL A 48 3.17 -9.81 17.00
CA VAL A 48 1.87 -9.75 16.31
C VAL A 48 1.97 -10.26 14.87
N GLY A 49 1.12 -11.23 14.53
CA GLY A 49 1.12 -11.84 13.22
C GLY A 49 0.54 -10.92 12.13
N PRO A 50 1.01 -11.02 10.87
CA PRO A 50 0.42 -10.28 9.75
C PRO A 50 -1.07 -10.58 9.51
N LYS A 51 -1.55 -11.77 9.89
CA LYS A 51 -2.99 -12.12 9.86
C LYS A 51 -3.81 -11.38 10.91
N GLU A 52 -3.27 -11.21 12.12
CA GLU A 52 -3.93 -10.41 13.16
C GLU A 52 -3.97 -8.93 12.77
N LEU A 53 -2.87 -8.40 12.24
CA LEU A 53 -2.86 -7.04 11.68
C LEU A 53 -3.90 -6.88 10.57
N GLN A 54 -4.10 -7.90 9.73
CA GLN A 54 -5.14 -7.88 8.70
C GLN A 54 -6.53 -7.74 9.30
N LYS A 55 -6.83 -8.50 10.36
CA LYS A 55 -8.12 -8.40 11.08
C LYS A 55 -8.28 -7.02 11.70
N ASN A 56 -7.27 -6.51 12.40
CA ASN A 56 -7.32 -5.22 13.08
C ASN A 56 -7.51 -4.06 12.10
N ILE A 57 -6.83 -4.08 10.94
CA ILE A 57 -7.01 -3.05 9.91
C ILE A 57 -8.39 -3.17 9.25
N LYS A 58 -8.86 -4.40 8.99
CA LYS A 58 -10.19 -4.62 8.44
C LYS A 58 -11.29 -4.13 9.39
N ASP A 59 -11.13 -4.36 10.68
CA ASP A 59 -12.09 -3.92 11.70
C ASP A 59 -12.10 -2.39 11.84
N LYS A 60 -10.93 -1.79 12.06
CA LYS A 60 -10.79 -0.35 12.32
C LYS A 60 -11.06 0.53 11.11
N PHE A 61 -10.60 0.13 9.93
CA PHE A 61 -10.65 0.95 8.72
C PHE A 61 -11.64 0.43 7.67
N LYS A 62 -12.20 -0.77 7.85
CA LYS A 62 -13.06 -1.44 6.85
C LYS A 62 -12.37 -1.63 5.50
N ILE A 63 -11.04 -1.67 5.48
CA ILE A 63 -10.21 -1.89 4.29
C ILE A 63 -9.72 -3.34 4.30
N ASN A 64 -10.00 -4.06 3.22
CA ASN A 64 -9.40 -5.36 2.99
C ASN A 64 -8.05 -5.19 2.28
N LEU A 65 -6.95 -5.41 3.01
CA LEU A 65 -5.61 -5.37 2.44
C LEU A 65 -5.11 -6.78 2.08
N PRO A 66 -4.36 -6.93 0.97
CA PRO A 66 -3.64 -8.16 0.69
C PRO A 66 -2.60 -8.45 1.77
N TYR A 67 -2.46 -9.73 2.15
CA TYR A 67 -1.50 -10.20 3.15
C TYR A 67 -0.08 -9.66 2.92
N MET A 68 0.41 -9.70 1.68
CA MET A 68 1.78 -9.27 1.35
C MET A 68 2.03 -7.80 1.69
N ARG A 69 1.01 -6.95 1.60
CA ARG A 69 1.16 -5.54 1.93
C ARG A 69 1.32 -5.31 3.43
N LEU A 70 0.65 -6.13 4.24
CA LEU A 70 0.76 -6.14 5.69
C LEU A 70 2.10 -6.68 6.16
N PHE A 71 2.58 -7.76 5.55
CA PHE A 71 3.90 -8.30 5.81
C PHE A 71 5.01 -7.26 5.54
N ASN A 72 5.00 -6.65 4.35
CA ASN A 72 5.97 -5.62 3.99
C ASN A 72 5.84 -4.39 4.91
N GLY A 73 4.60 -3.96 5.19
CA GLY A 73 4.35 -2.85 6.12
C GLY A 73 4.88 -3.13 7.54
N LYS A 74 4.75 -4.36 8.03
CA LYS A 74 5.33 -4.81 9.31
C LYS A 74 6.86 -4.78 9.26
N GLN A 75 7.49 -5.31 8.21
CA GLN A 75 8.96 -5.27 8.07
C GLN A 75 9.48 -3.83 8.08
N HIS A 76 8.87 -2.92 7.31
CA HIS A 76 9.23 -1.51 7.33
C HIS A 76 8.98 -0.84 8.69
N ALA A 77 7.97 -1.27 9.44
CA ALA A 77 7.74 -0.76 10.79
C ALA A 77 8.83 -1.21 11.76
N MET A 78 9.28 -2.47 11.67
CA MET A 78 10.38 -3.02 12.47
C MET A 78 11.70 -2.31 12.17
N ASP A 79 12.04 -2.14 10.88
CA ASP A 79 13.23 -1.43 10.39
C ASP A 79 13.23 0.07 10.74
N SER A 80 12.09 0.62 11.14
CA SER A 80 11.98 2.00 11.61
C SER A 80 12.00 2.12 13.15
N ILE A 81 12.02 0.99 13.86
CA ILE A 81 12.10 0.91 15.32
C ILE A 81 13.51 0.49 15.75
N TYR A 82 14.11 -0.46 15.03
CA TYR A 82 15.47 -0.97 15.20
C TYR A 82 16.39 -0.35 14.16
#